data_AF-A0A962SM83-F1
#
_entry.id   AF-A0A962SM83-F1
#
_cell.length_a   1.000
_cell.length_b   1.000
_cell.length_c   1.000
_cell.angle_alpha   90.00
_cell.angle_beta   90.00
_cell.angle_gamma   90.00
#
_symmetry.space_group_name_H-M   'P 1'
#
loop_
_entity.id
_entity.type
_entity.pdbx_description
1 polymer ?
#
loop_
_entity_poly.entity_id
_entity_poly.type
_entity_poly.pdbx_seq_one_letter_code
_entity_poly.pdbx_strand_id
1 'polypeptide(L)'
;MERGPREIVTPFRPIPLDVPEGMKPNEFFNSTENLDDLVHNNGLLVSPENLLLYRKALGHSSEFDTSIIYNTSQSILNPLGRPVRRSQVPESVKRVWNRMNQIIIEYMLERYPDPREALVLAGEASLDATWPLTSPGVPSIRMLHNHFIVFPMDQLRRANLADPKNPNLTDGGQHSLFQSYMRDVYREFFERALDLEILQPVNADESRIQLTGYPQGLPCWEIRGGAEALRDARFWSEYDLLLKGFLDFYRAFFSQVSTRNAEMPRDINFPRTVENFLLYNNCFLMTAKKVRERCIKDARYANAIRWQPAFKQIIYRNDEGRLIVTISQNSIGNAITELLGVVVKRVPDAERYGQFEASLLERLLEVRERLIRADLGIGIATDSWSRN
;
A
#
# COMPACT_ATOMS: atom_id res chain seq x y z
N MET A 1 7.30 19.37 21.15
CA MET A 1 6.12 18.66 20.59
C MET A 1 6.28 17.20 20.93
N GLU A 2 5.28 16.58 21.53
CA GLU A 2 5.33 15.16 21.93
C GLU A 2 5.32 14.26 20.70
N ARG A 3 6.28 13.33 20.58
CA ARG A 3 6.39 12.39 19.44
C ARG A 3 5.36 11.27 19.56
N GLY A 4 4.68 10.93 18.47
CA GLY A 4 3.76 9.80 18.43
C GLY A 4 2.80 9.84 17.24
N PRO A 5 2.09 8.72 16.99
CA PRO A 5 1.16 8.62 15.87
C PRO A 5 0.04 9.67 15.99
N ARG A 6 -0.45 10.17 14.85
CA ARG A 6 -1.42 11.26 14.77
C ARG A 6 -2.77 10.76 14.31
N GLU A 7 -3.84 11.23 14.94
CA GLU A 7 -5.20 11.01 14.47
C GLU A 7 -5.76 12.27 13.82
N ILE A 8 -6.07 12.19 12.53
CA ILE A 8 -6.70 13.26 11.76
C ILE A 8 -8.13 12.89 11.39
N VAL A 9 -8.96 13.92 11.21
CA VAL A 9 -10.32 13.80 10.68
C VAL A 9 -10.36 14.34 9.26
N THR A 10 -10.76 13.49 8.32
CA THR A 10 -10.91 13.85 6.90
C THR A 10 -12.39 13.74 6.52
N PRO A 11 -13.06 14.85 6.17
CA PRO A 11 -14.45 14.79 5.74
C PRO A 11 -14.54 14.19 4.33
N PHE A 12 -15.69 13.59 4.00
CA PHE A 12 -15.95 13.06 2.67
C PHE A 12 -17.38 13.34 2.21
N ARG A 13 -17.57 13.39 0.88
CA ARG A 13 -18.90 13.34 0.25
C ARG A 13 -19.38 11.88 0.19
N PRO A 14 -20.56 11.54 0.73
CA PRO A 14 -21.13 10.20 0.61
C PRO A 14 -21.20 9.75 -0.86
N ILE A 15 -20.86 8.48 -1.10
CA ILE A 15 -20.97 7.87 -2.43
C ILE A 15 -22.47 7.65 -2.71
N PRO A 16 -23.01 8.10 -3.85
CA PRO A 16 -24.44 8.06 -4.15
C PRO A 16 -24.88 6.67 -4.64
N LEU A 17 -24.47 5.61 -3.93
CA LEU A 17 -24.82 4.24 -4.25
C LEU A 17 -25.50 3.57 -3.06
N ASP A 18 -26.61 2.92 -3.32
CA ASP A 18 -27.30 2.09 -2.34
C ASP A 18 -26.66 0.70 -2.32
N VAL A 19 -26.27 0.26 -1.12
CA VAL A 19 -25.76 -1.11 -0.95
C VAL A 19 -26.95 -2.07 -1.09
N PRO A 20 -26.92 -3.03 -2.04
CA PRO A 20 -28.00 -3.97 -2.24
C PRO A 20 -28.36 -4.76 -0.98
N GLU A 21 -29.62 -5.14 -0.84
CA GLU A 21 -30.10 -5.94 0.29
C GLU A 21 -29.29 -7.25 0.41
N GLY A 22 -28.82 -7.55 1.63
CA GLY A 22 -28.00 -8.73 1.91
C GLY A 22 -26.49 -8.57 1.67
N MET A 23 -26.05 -7.43 1.12
CA MET A 23 -24.63 -7.13 0.91
C MET A 23 -24.08 -6.19 2.00
N LYS A 24 -22.83 -6.37 2.40
CA LYS A 24 -22.16 -5.40 3.28
C LYS A 24 -21.54 -4.26 2.47
N PRO A 25 -21.42 -3.04 3.05
CA PRO A 25 -20.82 -1.90 2.36
C PRO A 25 -19.42 -2.19 1.80
N ASN A 26 -18.56 -2.88 2.55
CA ASN A 26 -17.21 -3.22 2.08
C ASN A 26 -17.18 -4.31 1.01
N GLU A 27 -18.19 -5.17 0.91
CA GLU A 27 -18.32 -6.11 -0.21
C GLU A 27 -18.73 -5.35 -1.48
N PHE A 28 -19.66 -4.41 -1.33
CA PHE A 28 -20.23 -3.60 -2.41
C PHE A 28 -19.24 -2.58 -2.99
N PHE A 29 -18.53 -1.82 -2.15
CA PHE A 29 -17.53 -0.85 -2.62
C PHE A 29 -16.26 -1.51 -3.19
N ASN A 30 -16.21 -2.84 -3.22
CA ASN A 30 -15.25 -3.63 -3.98
C ASN A 30 -15.96 -4.42 -5.09
N SER A 31 -17.02 -3.89 -5.71
CA SER A 31 -17.77 -4.53 -6.80
C SER A 31 -17.52 -3.85 -8.16
N THR A 32 -17.96 -4.48 -9.25
CA THR A 32 -17.92 -3.89 -10.60
C THR A 32 -18.77 -2.63 -10.67
N GLU A 33 -19.89 -2.58 -9.95
CA GLU A 33 -20.77 -1.41 -9.89
C GLU A 33 -20.06 -0.19 -9.28
N ASN A 34 -19.31 -0.38 -8.20
CA ASN A 34 -18.48 0.69 -7.65
C ASN A 34 -17.35 1.12 -8.61
N LEU A 35 -16.77 0.19 -9.37
CA LEU A 35 -15.75 0.55 -10.37
C LEU A 35 -16.36 1.37 -11.51
N ASP A 36 -17.57 1.04 -11.93
CA ASP A 36 -18.29 1.80 -12.94
C ASP A 36 -18.63 3.20 -12.39
N ASP A 37 -19.10 3.33 -11.14
CA ASP A 37 -19.26 4.65 -10.48
C ASP A 37 -17.93 5.43 -10.42
N LEU A 38 -16.84 4.77 -10.04
CA LEU A 38 -15.52 5.41 -10.01
C LEU A 38 -15.12 5.97 -11.36
N VAL A 39 -15.38 5.26 -12.46
CA VAL A 39 -15.10 5.76 -13.82
C VAL A 39 -15.93 7.01 -14.12
N HIS A 40 -17.24 6.98 -13.86
CA HIS A 40 -18.16 8.04 -14.30
C HIS A 40 -18.18 9.27 -13.39
N ASN A 41 -17.97 9.11 -12.09
CA ASN A 41 -18.10 10.19 -11.10
C ASN A 41 -16.76 10.68 -10.55
N ASN A 42 -15.71 9.86 -10.64
CA ASN A 42 -14.41 10.15 -10.03
C ASN A 42 -13.23 9.95 -10.99
N GLY A 43 -13.49 9.49 -12.21
CA GLY A 43 -12.47 9.15 -13.20
C GLY A 43 -11.76 10.39 -13.71
N LEU A 44 -10.42 10.35 -13.69
CA LEU A 44 -9.58 11.43 -14.21
C LEU A 44 -9.00 11.04 -15.58
N LEU A 45 -8.49 9.82 -15.70
CA LEU A 45 -7.84 9.32 -16.91
C LEU A 45 -7.95 7.81 -17.01
N VAL A 46 -8.09 7.30 -18.25
CA VAL A 46 -8.00 5.87 -18.57
C VAL A 46 -6.92 5.62 -19.62
N SER A 47 -6.13 4.57 -19.42
CA SER A 47 -5.16 4.07 -20.41
C SER A 47 -5.71 2.89 -21.21
N PRO A 48 -5.19 2.62 -22.43
CA PRO A 48 -5.53 1.42 -23.21
C PRO A 48 -5.29 0.09 -22.47
N GLU A 49 -4.37 0.09 -21.50
CA GLU A 49 -4.02 -1.04 -20.65
C GLU A 49 -5.01 -1.24 -19.49
N ASN A 50 -6.11 -0.49 -19.47
CA ASN A 50 -7.13 -0.48 -18.40
C ASN A 50 -6.61 0.04 -17.05
N LEU A 51 -5.64 0.95 -17.05
CA LEU A 51 -5.28 1.71 -15.86
C LEU A 51 -6.21 2.90 -15.72
N LEU A 52 -6.91 2.98 -14.60
CA LEU A 52 -7.82 4.08 -14.25
C LEU A 52 -7.18 4.94 -13.17
N LEU A 53 -6.89 6.20 -13.48
CA LEU A 53 -6.61 7.23 -12.49
C LEU A 53 -7.93 7.83 -12.02
N TYR A 54 -8.15 7.91 -10.71
CA TYR A 54 -9.40 8.44 -10.16
C TYR A 54 -9.19 9.21 -8.85
N ARG A 55 -10.00 10.24 -8.64
CA ARG A 55 -10.11 10.97 -7.38
C ARG A 55 -10.70 10.06 -6.31
N LYS A 56 -10.13 10.05 -5.10
CA LYS A 56 -10.72 9.30 -3.99
C LYS A 56 -11.83 10.09 -3.31
N ALA A 57 -13.08 9.65 -3.46
CA ALA A 57 -14.21 10.20 -2.72
C ALA A 57 -14.05 9.98 -1.20
N LEU A 58 -13.61 8.79 -0.80
CA LEU A 58 -13.23 8.44 0.59
C LEU A 58 -11.73 8.67 0.81
N GLY A 59 -11.30 9.92 0.71
CA GLY A 59 -9.91 10.34 0.86
C GLY A 59 -9.30 10.04 2.24
N HIS A 60 -7.98 9.93 2.26
CA HIS A 60 -7.12 10.00 3.43
C HIS A 60 -6.70 11.44 3.72
N SER A 61 -6.46 12.23 2.68
CA SER A 61 -6.09 13.64 2.77
C SER A 61 -7.05 14.54 1.99
N SER A 62 -7.17 15.79 2.43
CA SER A 62 -7.85 16.87 1.72
C SER A 62 -6.93 17.69 0.81
N GLU A 63 -5.61 17.50 0.91
CA GLU A 63 -4.61 18.30 0.18
C GLU A 63 -4.33 17.72 -1.22
N PHE A 64 -3.99 16.45 -1.28
CA PHE A 64 -3.81 15.68 -2.51
C PHE A 64 -4.08 14.21 -2.21
N ASP A 65 -5.02 13.60 -2.91
CA ASP A 65 -5.38 12.19 -2.74
C ASP A 65 -6.00 11.59 -4.01
N THR A 66 -5.27 10.68 -4.63
CA THR A 66 -5.70 9.98 -5.86
C THR A 66 -5.16 8.57 -5.89
N SER A 67 -5.73 7.75 -6.77
CA SER A 67 -5.33 6.38 -6.95
C SER A 67 -5.30 5.98 -8.41
N ILE A 68 -4.39 5.06 -8.74
CA ILE A 68 -4.43 4.29 -9.99
C ILE A 68 -4.89 2.89 -9.66
N ILE A 69 -5.85 2.37 -10.42
CA ILE A 69 -6.30 0.98 -10.30
C ILE A 69 -6.22 0.27 -11.64
N TYR A 70 -5.77 -0.98 -11.64
CA TYR A 70 -5.85 -1.82 -12.83
C TYR A 70 -7.23 -2.44 -12.95
N ASN A 71 -8.07 -1.75 -13.74
CA ASN A 71 -9.47 -2.07 -13.88
C ASN A 71 -9.67 -3.24 -14.84
N THR A 72 -9.60 -4.46 -14.30
CA THR A 72 -9.88 -5.70 -15.03
C THR A 72 -11.33 -6.16 -14.88
N SER A 73 -12.24 -5.32 -14.37
CA SER A 73 -13.59 -5.73 -14.00
C SER A 73 -14.42 -6.23 -15.18
N GLN A 74 -14.22 -5.63 -16.35
CA GLN A 74 -14.93 -5.93 -17.59
C GLN A 74 -14.24 -7.05 -18.41
N SER A 75 -12.96 -7.35 -18.13
CA SER A 75 -12.18 -8.33 -18.91
C SER A 75 -11.91 -9.64 -18.18
N ILE A 76 -11.91 -9.63 -16.84
CA ILE A 76 -11.69 -10.81 -16.00
C ILE A 76 -12.88 -10.95 -15.04
N LEU A 77 -13.88 -11.73 -15.46
CA LEU A 77 -15.08 -11.96 -14.65
C LEU A 77 -14.83 -12.88 -13.44
N ASN A 78 -13.83 -13.76 -13.52
CA ASN A 78 -13.40 -14.57 -12.38
C ASN A 78 -12.61 -13.69 -11.38
N PRO A 79 -13.16 -13.33 -10.21
CA PRO A 79 -12.47 -12.46 -9.26
C PRO A 79 -11.16 -13.09 -8.75
N LEU A 80 -11.07 -14.43 -8.67
CA LEU A 80 -9.85 -15.10 -8.24
C LEU A 80 -8.72 -15.05 -9.27
N GLY A 81 -9.05 -14.81 -10.55
CA GLY A 81 -8.10 -14.67 -11.65
C GLY A 81 -7.51 -13.27 -11.81
N ARG A 82 -7.99 -12.28 -11.05
CA ARG A 82 -7.51 -10.90 -11.18
C ARG A 82 -6.13 -10.71 -10.52
N PRO A 83 -5.22 -9.94 -11.14
CA PRO A 83 -3.94 -9.59 -10.51
C PRO A 83 -4.15 -8.82 -9.21
N VAL A 84 -3.55 -9.33 -8.13
CA VAL A 84 -3.51 -8.68 -6.81
C VAL A 84 -2.11 -8.22 -6.45
N ARG A 85 -1.12 -8.53 -7.28
CA ARG A 85 0.28 -8.16 -7.08
C ARG A 85 0.88 -7.74 -8.39
N ARG A 86 1.83 -6.83 -8.31
CA ARG A 86 2.55 -6.32 -9.47
C ARG A 86 3.34 -7.39 -10.22
N SER A 87 3.78 -8.45 -9.54
CA SER A 87 4.39 -9.64 -10.18
C SER A 87 3.44 -10.43 -11.07
N GLN A 88 2.12 -10.22 -10.97
CA GLN A 88 1.09 -10.87 -11.77
C GLN A 88 0.59 -9.97 -12.92
N VAL A 89 0.99 -8.70 -12.94
CA VAL A 89 0.58 -7.73 -13.95
C VAL A 89 1.37 -7.97 -15.24
N PRO A 90 0.72 -8.02 -16.42
CA PRO A 90 1.42 -8.16 -17.70
C PRO A 90 2.46 -7.06 -17.90
N GLU A 91 3.57 -7.39 -18.54
CA GLU A 91 4.71 -6.48 -18.66
C GLU A 91 4.38 -5.18 -19.40
N SER A 92 3.51 -5.24 -20.43
CA SER A 92 3.03 -4.04 -21.13
C SER A 92 2.27 -3.09 -20.21
N VAL A 93 1.33 -3.61 -19.41
CA VAL A 93 0.56 -2.85 -18.41
C VAL A 93 1.50 -2.27 -17.36
N LYS A 94 2.47 -3.07 -16.89
CA LYS A 94 3.42 -2.67 -15.86
C LYS A 94 4.30 -1.49 -16.28
N ARG A 95 4.73 -1.44 -17.54
CA ARG A 95 5.51 -0.31 -18.09
C ARG A 95 4.72 1.00 -18.04
N VAL A 96 3.45 0.99 -18.43
CA VAL A 96 2.58 2.17 -18.34
C VAL A 96 2.34 2.54 -16.89
N TRP A 97 2.06 1.55 -16.03
CA TRP A 97 1.88 1.74 -14.60
C TRP A 97 3.08 2.44 -13.94
N ASN A 98 4.31 2.03 -14.28
CA ASN A 98 5.54 2.67 -13.80
C ASN A 98 5.64 4.12 -14.18
N ARG A 99 5.43 4.41 -15.47
CA ARG A 99 5.51 5.77 -16.00
C ARG A 99 4.46 6.67 -15.35
N MET A 100 3.24 6.17 -15.13
CA MET A 100 2.22 6.92 -14.40
C MET A 100 2.65 7.20 -12.96
N ASN A 101 3.19 6.20 -12.25
CA ASN A 101 3.67 6.40 -10.88
C ASN A 101 4.82 7.41 -10.81
N GLN A 102 5.81 7.27 -11.69
CA GLN A 102 6.92 8.20 -11.82
C GLN A 102 6.40 9.64 -11.96
N ILE A 103 5.54 9.91 -12.93
CA ILE A 103 5.05 11.28 -13.21
C ILE A 103 4.24 11.85 -12.03
N ILE A 104 3.41 11.03 -11.38
CA ILE A 104 2.62 11.50 -10.24
C ILE A 104 3.52 11.78 -9.03
N ILE A 105 4.51 10.93 -8.77
CA ILE A 105 5.47 11.15 -7.68
C ILE A 105 6.32 12.39 -7.96
N GLU A 106 6.82 12.56 -9.18
CA GLU A 106 7.54 13.77 -9.59
C GLU A 106 6.68 15.02 -9.38
N TYR A 107 5.41 15.01 -9.81
CA TYR A 107 4.48 16.12 -9.58
C TYR A 107 4.33 16.44 -8.08
N MET A 108 4.12 15.44 -7.23
CA MET A 108 3.97 15.67 -5.78
C MET A 108 5.25 16.27 -5.18
N LEU A 109 6.42 15.82 -5.60
CA LEU A 109 7.69 16.33 -5.09
C LEU A 109 7.99 17.76 -5.58
N GLU A 110 7.62 18.09 -6.82
CA GLU A 110 7.72 19.45 -7.37
C GLU A 110 6.74 20.41 -6.69
N ARG A 111 5.49 20.00 -6.51
CA ARG A 111 4.44 20.84 -5.92
C ARG A 111 4.65 21.06 -4.42
N TYR A 112 5.25 20.09 -3.74
CA TYR A 112 5.47 20.09 -2.31
C TYR A 112 6.95 19.87 -1.98
N PRO A 113 7.86 20.81 -2.27
CA PRO A 113 9.30 20.58 -2.17
C PRO A 113 9.82 20.48 -0.74
N ASP A 114 9.24 21.20 0.23
CA ASP A 114 9.73 21.23 1.61
C ASP A 114 9.13 20.07 2.45
N PRO A 115 9.93 19.10 2.95
CA PRO A 115 9.45 18.04 3.84
C PRO A 115 8.89 18.56 5.17
N ARG A 116 9.20 19.79 5.56
CA ARG A 116 8.64 20.43 6.77
C ARG A 116 7.21 20.93 6.56
N GLU A 117 6.77 21.10 5.32
CA GLU A 117 5.41 21.57 5.01
C GLU A 117 4.47 20.41 4.65
N ALA A 118 5.01 19.36 4.02
CA ALA A 118 4.19 18.29 3.46
C ALA A 118 4.87 16.91 3.57
N LEU A 119 4.10 15.95 4.09
CA LEU A 119 4.43 14.53 4.05
C LEU A 119 3.88 13.92 2.75
N VAL A 120 4.79 13.46 1.89
CA VAL A 120 4.45 12.86 0.59
C VAL A 120 4.57 11.33 0.68
N LEU A 121 3.58 10.64 0.14
CA LEU A 121 3.48 9.18 0.06
C LEU A 121 2.96 8.76 -1.31
N ALA A 122 3.59 7.73 -1.88
CA ALA A 122 2.99 6.88 -2.89
C ALA A 122 3.06 5.42 -2.43
N GLY A 123 2.13 4.56 -2.83
CA GLY A 123 2.23 3.16 -2.44
C GLY A 123 1.28 2.21 -3.12
N GLU A 124 1.77 1.02 -3.41
CA GLU A 124 0.99 -0.07 -3.97
C GLU A 124 0.34 -0.87 -2.86
N ALA A 125 -0.92 -1.25 -3.07
CA ALA A 125 -1.66 -2.06 -2.14
C ALA A 125 -2.34 -3.24 -2.83
N SER A 126 -2.05 -4.43 -2.31
CA SER A 126 -2.70 -5.66 -2.72
C SER A 126 -4.03 -5.84 -2.00
N LEU A 127 -5.13 -5.96 -2.75
CA LEU A 127 -6.40 -6.53 -2.29
C LEU A 127 -6.37 -8.04 -2.52
N ASP A 128 -5.43 -8.76 -1.88
CA ASP A 128 -5.54 -10.22 -1.87
C ASP A 128 -6.54 -10.66 -0.78
N ALA A 129 -7.33 -11.70 -1.08
CA ALA A 129 -8.28 -12.31 -0.17
C ALA A 129 -7.49 -13.13 0.88
N THR A 130 -6.81 -12.43 1.77
CA THR A 130 -6.01 -13.04 2.86
C THR A 130 -6.80 -13.08 4.16
N TRP A 131 -8.10 -12.82 4.11
CA TRP A 131 -8.96 -12.63 5.27
C TRP A 131 -9.42 -13.98 5.82
N PRO A 132 -9.77 -14.03 7.13
CA PRO A 132 -10.28 -15.23 7.75
C PRO A 132 -11.49 -15.79 6.98
N LEU A 133 -11.55 -17.11 6.81
CA LEU A 133 -12.63 -17.83 6.10
C LEU A 133 -14.05 -17.47 6.56
N THR A 134 -14.19 -16.81 7.72
CA THR A 134 -15.46 -16.48 8.36
C THR A 134 -15.61 -14.99 8.69
N SER A 135 -14.68 -14.12 8.28
CA SER A 135 -14.82 -12.68 8.54
C SER A 135 -15.79 -12.09 7.52
N PRO A 136 -17.00 -11.65 7.92
CA PRO A 136 -17.94 -11.08 6.97
C PRO A 136 -17.43 -9.71 6.51
N GLY A 137 -17.50 -9.41 5.21
CA GLY A 137 -16.85 -8.23 4.63
C GLY A 137 -15.58 -8.49 3.80
N VAL A 138 -15.43 -9.69 3.25
CA VAL A 138 -14.34 -10.00 2.31
C VAL A 138 -14.57 -9.20 1.03
N PRO A 139 -13.61 -8.40 0.54
CA PRO A 139 -13.72 -7.75 -0.76
C PRO A 139 -14.06 -8.79 -1.83
N SER A 140 -15.20 -8.63 -2.50
CA SER A 140 -15.63 -9.53 -3.58
C SER A 140 -14.71 -9.43 -4.80
N ILE A 141 -13.91 -8.36 -4.90
CA ILE A 141 -12.89 -8.16 -5.93
C ILE A 141 -11.48 -8.09 -5.34
N ARG A 142 -10.63 -8.91 -5.94
CA ARG A 142 -9.17 -8.87 -5.92
C ARG A 142 -8.63 -7.80 -6.87
N MET A 143 -7.89 -6.81 -6.38
CA MET A 143 -7.30 -5.76 -7.22
C MET A 143 -5.92 -5.31 -6.73
N LEU A 144 -5.12 -4.81 -7.67
CA LEU A 144 -3.94 -4.02 -7.39
C LEU A 144 -4.27 -2.54 -7.63
N HIS A 145 -3.87 -1.67 -6.72
CA HIS A 145 -4.04 -0.23 -6.87
C HIS A 145 -2.94 0.51 -6.11
N ASN A 146 -2.67 1.73 -6.56
CA ASN A 146 -1.70 2.64 -5.96
C ASN A 146 -2.42 3.79 -5.29
N HIS A 147 -1.84 4.31 -4.22
CA HIS A 147 -2.28 5.49 -3.49
C HIS A 147 -1.23 6.58 -3.67
N PHE A 148 -1.66 7.81 -3.91
CA PHE A 148 -0.79 8.99 -3.97
C PHE A 148 -1.39 10.04 -3.07
N ILE A 149 -0.69 10.38 -1.99
CA ILE A 149 -1.25 11.13 -0.88
C ILE A 149 -0.24 12.15 -0.39
N VAL A 150 -0.71 13.38 -0.15
CA VAL A 150 0.06 14.42 0.52
C VAL A 150 -0.68 14.85 1.78
N PHE A 151 -0.01 14.84 2.93
CA PHE A 151 -0.55 15.37 4.18
C PHE A 151 0.12 16.70 4.53
N PRO A 152 -0.64 17.78 4.80
CA PRO A 152 -0.08 19.00 5.35
C PRO A 152 0.53 18.72 6.73
N MET A 153 1.83 19.01 6.91
CA MET A 153 2.52 18.77 8.17
C MET A 153 1.92 19.58 9.32
N ASP A 154 1.41 20.78 9.05
CA ASP A 154 0.74 21.59 10.06
C ASP A 154 -0.55 20.95 10.58
N GLN A 155 -1.29 20.25 9.73
CA GLN A 155 -2.44 19.47 10.16
C GLN A 155 -1.98 18.32 11.07
N LEU A 156 -0.94 17.58 10.68
CA LEU A 156 -0.40 16.48 11.47
C LEU A 156 0.18 16.94 12.81
N ARG A 157 0.83 18.11 12.87
CA ARG A 157 1.38 18.69 14.11
C ARG A 157 0.30 19.11 15.10
N ARG A 158 -0.83 19.62 14.60
CA ARG A 158 -1.99 20.06 15.41
C ARG A 158 -2.93 18.91 15.78
N ALA A 159 -2.79 17.76 15.12
CA ALA A 159 -3.59 16.58 15.37
C ALA A 159 -3.30 15.97 16.75
N ASN A 160 -4.35 15.41 17.36
CA ASN A 160 -4.21 14.66 18.60
C ASN A 160 -3.33 13.43 18.38
N LEU A 161 -2.72 12.95 19.46
CA LEU A 161 -2.12 11.62 19.46
C LEU A 161 -3.21 10.57 19.22
N ALA A 162 -2.92 9.62 18.34
CA ALA A 162 -3.75 8.44 18.16
C ALA A 162 -3.66 7.54 19.40
N ASP A 163 -4.73 6.77 19.66
CA ASP A 163 -4.72 5.72 20.68
C ASP A 163 -3.57 4.74 20.41
N PRO A 164 -2.59 4.58 21.31
CA PRO A 164 -1.49 3.61 21.15
C PRO A 164 -1.98 2.16 21.00
N LYS A 165 -3.19 1.85 21.44
CA LYS A 165 -3.85 0.54 21.31
C LYS A 165 -4.66 0.40 20.02
N ASN A 166 -4.62 1.38 19.12
CA ASN A 166 -5.30 1.28 17.84
C ASN A 166 -4.80 0.01 17.11
N PRO A 167 -5.70 -0.92 16.76
CA PRO A 167 -5.31 -2.19 16.14
C PRO A 167 -4.67 -2.01 14.75
N ASN A 168 -4.74 -0.81 14.18
CA ASN A 168 -4.11 -0.46 12.91
C ASN A 168 -2.69 0.11 13.08
N LEU A 169 -2.28 0.51 14.30
CA LEU A 169 -0.90 0.86 14.63
C LEU A 169 -0.08 -0.37 15.04
N THR A 170 -0.76 -1.33 15.67
CA THR A 170 -0.15 -2.57 16.14
C THR A 170 -0.82 -3.72 15.41
N ASP A 171 -0.19 -4.24 14.37
CA ASP A 171 -0.70 -5.40 13.64
C ASP A 171 -0.90 -6.58 14.60
N GLY A 172 -2.15 -6.81 15.01
CA GLY A 172 -2.72 -8.08 15.50
C GLY A 172 -1.85 -8.92 16.45
N GLY A 173 -0.97 -8.34 17.26
CA GLY A 173 0.03 -9.07 18.05
C GLY A 173 1.08 -9.86 17.24
N GLN A 174 1.14 -9.72 15.91
CA GLN A 174 2.20 -10.28 15.06
C GLN A 174 3.41 -9.34 14.96
N HIS A 175 3.19 -8.02 15.05
CA HIS A 175 4.29 -7.05 15.14
C HIS A 175 5.25 -7.38 16.27
N SER A 176 4.76 -7.76 17.45
CA SER A 176 5.64 -8.15 18.55
C SER A 176 6.43 -9.42 18.24
N LEU A 177 5.83 -10.44 17.61
CA LEU A 177 6.56 -11.68 17.29
C LEU A 177 7.57 -11.50 16.15
N PHE A 178 7.19 -10.81 15.08
CA PHE A 178 8.07 -10.57 13.94
C PHE A 178 9.22 -9.63 14.34
N GLN A 179 8.90 -8.52 15.01
CA GLN A 179 9.89 -7.56 15.47
C GLN A 179 10.80 -8.13 16.57
N SER A 180 10.27 -8.96 17.48
CA SER A 180 11.09 -9.54 18.56
C SER A 180 11.96 -10.72 18.14
N TYR A 181 11.57 -11.49 17.11
CA TYR A 181 12.28 -12.74 16.79
C TYR A 181 12.78 -12.85 15.35
N MET A 182 12.18 -12.14 14.40
CA MET A 182 12.50 -12.31 12.97
C MET A 182 13.08 -11.08 12.29
N ARG A 183 13.20 -9.94 12.98
CA ARG A 183 13.74 -8.71 12.39
C ARG A 183 15.10 -8.93 11.72
N ASP A 184 16.02 -9.57 12.43
CA ASP A 184 17.40 -9.73 11.94
C ASP A 184 17.47 -10.79 10.84
N VAL A 185 16.71 -11.89 10.99
CA VAL A 185 16.53 -12.90 9.93
C VAL A 185 15.92 -12.27 8.66
N TYR A 186 14.94 -11.40 8.82
CA TYR A 186 14.26 -10.76 7.70
C TYR A 186 15.22 -9.82 6.96
N ARG A 187 15.98 -8.98 7.66
CA ARG A 187 16.98 -8.11 7.05
C ARG A 187 18.05 -8.90 6.30
N GLU A 188 18.63 -9.90 6.96
CA GLU A 188 19.68 -10.73 6.38
C GLU A 188 19.17 -11.54 5.17
N PHE A 189 17.90 -11.97 5.17
CA PHE A 189 17.30 -12.60 4.00
C PHE A 189 17.31 -11.66 2.79
N PHE A 190 16.90 -10.41 2.95
CA PHE A 190 16.89 -9.44 1.85
C PHE A 190 18.31 -9.12 1.38
N GLU A 191 19.26 -8.94 2.29
CA GLU A 191 20.68 -8.71 1.97
C GLU A 191 21.30 -9.87 1.17
N ARG A 192 20.90 -11.11 1.47
CA ARG A 192 21.39 -12.32 0.77
C ARG A 192 20.62 -12.63 -0.52
N ALA A 193 19.33 -12.30 -0.56
CA ALA A 193 18.45 -12.62 -1.69
C ALA A 193 18.56 -11.60 -2.81
N LEU A 194 18.80 -10.34 -2.47
CA LEU A 194 18.68 -9.22 -3.39
C LEU A 194 20.02 -8.54 -3.61
N ASP A 195 20.36 -8.36 -4.87
CA ASP A 195 21.48 -7.53 -5.31
C ASP A 195 20.90 -6.22 -5.85
N LEU A 196 20.75 -5.23 -4.96
CA LEU A 196 20.11 -3.94 -5.25
C LEU A 196 21.17 -2.86 -5.39
N GLU A 197 21.08 -2.07 -6.46
CA GLU A 197 22.02 -0.97 -6.73
C GLU A 197 21.41 0.38 -6.35
N ILE A 198 20.14 0.63 -6.73
CA ILE A 198 19.44 1.89 -6.46
C ILE A 198 18.82 1.90 -5.05
N LEU A 199 18.21 0.80 -4.62
CA LEU A 199 17.56 0.66 -3.33
C LEU A 199 18.55 0.19 -2.26
N GLN A 200 19.05 1.12 -1.46
CA GLN A 200 20.07 0.84 -0.44
C GLN A 200 19.43 0.69 0.95
N PRO A 201 19.73 -0.39 1.71
CA PRO A 201 19.21 -0.54 3.07
C PRO A 201 19.53 0.67 3.95
N VAL A 202 18.54 1.14 4.72
CA VAL A 202 18.72 2.27 5.65
C VAL A 202 18.39 1.86 7.08
N ASN A 203 19.09 2.48 8.03
CA ASN A 203 18.87 2.24 9.45
C ASN A 203 17.50 2.76 9.91
N ALA A 204 16.95 2.11 10.94
CA ALA A 204 15.59 2.40 11.41
C ALA A 204 15.42 3.84 11.92
N ASP A 205 16.46 4.46 12.47
CA ASP A 205 16.37 5.84 12.97
C ASP A 205 16.35 6.88 11.84
N GLU A 206 17.02 6.58 10.73
CA GLU A 206 17.07 7.41 9.54
C GLU A 206 15.81 7.30 8.67
N SER A 207 15.10 6.18 8.76
CA SER A 207 13.85 5.97 8.03
C SER A 207 12.63 6.61 8.70
N ARG A 208 12.68 6.87 10.01
CA ARG A 208 11.51 7.33 10.77
C ARG A 208 11.16 8.79 10.49
N ILE A 209 9.86 9.04 10.32
CA ILE A 209 9.29 10.38 10.41
C ILE A 209 9.43 10.85 11.86
N GLN A 210 10.08 11.99 12.07
CA GLN A 210 10.36 12.52 13.42
C GLN A 210 9.08 12.75 14.22
N LEU A 211 8.04 13.29 13.57
CA LEU A 211 6.75 13.63 14.19
C LEU A 211 6.05 12.40 14.79
N THR A 212 6.01 11.29 14.05
CA THR A 212 5.20 10.11 14.38
C THR A 212 6.03 8.98 14.99
N GLY A 213 7.31 8.91 14.61
CA GLY A 213 8.21 7.83 14.97
C GLY A 213 8.05 6.55 14.15
N TYR A 214 7.41 6.63 12.99
CA TYR A 214 7.17 5.51 12.07
C TYR A 214 7.94 5.67 10.75
N PRO A 215 8.28 4.58 10.04
CA PRO A 215 7.96 3.18 10.35
C PRO A 215 8.76 2.61 11.53
N GLN A 216 8.21 1.59 12.19
CA GLN A 216 8.84 0.93 13.34
C GLN A 216 9.13 -0.55 13.02
N GLY A 217 10.40 -0.96 13.11
CA GLY A 217 10.78 -2.38 13.01
C GLY A 217 10.73 -2.99 11.61
N LEU A 218 10.22 -2.25 10.61
CA LEU A 218 10.20 -2.66 9.21
C LEU A 218 11.54 -2.32 8.53
N PRO A 219 12.01 -3.16 7.58
CA PRO A 219 13.14 -2.78 6.75
C PRO A 219 12.73 -1.63 5.83
N CYS A 220 13.71 -0.79 5.54
CA CYS A 220 13.55 0.38 4.71
C CYS A 220 14.75 0.46 3.77
N TRP A 221 14.53 1.01 2.59
CA TRP A 221 15.57 1.25 1.58
C TRP A 221 15.51 2.69 1.10
N GLU A 222 16.61 3.41 1.15
CA GLU A 222 16.73 4.72 0.52
C GLU A 222 16.83 4.57 -1.01
N ILE A 223 16.10 5.41 -1.74
CA ILE A 223 16.24 5.52 -3.19
C ILE A 223 17.46 6.40 -3.51
N ARG A 224 18.58 5.78 -3.88
CA ARG A 224 19.79 6.52 -4.30
C ARG A 224 19.51 7.30 -5.58
N GLY A 225 19.85 8.59 -5.58
CA GLY A 225 19.49 9.51 -6.68
C GLY A 225 18.12 10.17 -6.52
N GLY A 226 17.37 9.87 -5.46
CA GLY A 226 16.12 10.55 -5.12
C GLY A 226 15.08 10.43 -6.23
N ALA A 227 14.41 11.54 -6.56
CA ALA A 227 13.34 11.57 -7.56
C ALA A 227 13.81 11.18 -8.97
N GLU A 228 15.05 11.54 -9.36
CA GLU A 228 15.59 11.23 -10.68
C GLU A 228 15.73 9.72 -10.93
N ALA A 229 15.97 8.94 -9.87
CA ALA A 229 16.06 7.48 -9.98
C ALA A 229 14.73 6.83 -10.38
N LEU A 230 13.59 7.49 -10.17
CA LEU A 230 12.27 6.99 -10.59
C LEU A 230 12.13 6.92 -12.12
N ARG A 231 13.00 7.64 -12.85
CA ARG A 231 13.09 7.61 -14.32
C ARG A 231 13.83 6.39 -14.85
N ASP A 232 14.62 5.74 -13.99
CA ASP A 232 15.39 4.55 -14.34
C ASP A 232 14.52 3.29 -14.27
N ALA A 233 14.50 2.50 -15.34
CA ALA A 233 13.81 1.22 -15.37
C ALA A 233 14.35 0.24 -14.32
N ARG A 234 15.63 0.35 -13.94
CA ARG A 234 16.25 -0.46 -12.89
C ARG A 234 15.59 -0.24 -11.54
N PHE A 235 15.21 0.99 -11.19
CA PHE A 235 14.52 1.26 -9.92
C PHE A 235 13.24 0.41 -9.82
N TRP A 236 12.44 0.39 -10.88
CA TRP A 236 11.20 -0.38 -10.91
C TRP A 236 11.43 -1.90 -10.92
N SER A 237 12.55 -2.37 -11.49
CA SER A 237 12.97 -3.76 -11.40
C SER A 237 13.34 -4.14 -9.96
N GLU A 238 14.10 -3.29 -9.27
CA GLU A 238 14.47 -3.48 -7.86
C GLU A 238 13.25 -3.40 -6.93
N TYR A 239 12.31 -2.51 -7.24
CA TYR A 239 11.02 -2.43 -6.55
C TYR A 239 10.23 -3.75 -6.67
N ASP A 240 10.22 -4.39 -7.84
CA ASP A 240 9.65 -5.73 -8.04
C ASP A 240 10.42 -6.83 -7.28
N LEU A 241 11.75 -6.72 -7.18
CA LEU A 241 12.58 -7.68 -6.45
C LEU A 241 12.28 -7.67 -4.95
N LEU A 242 12.07 -6.49 -4.35
CA LEU A 242 11.63 -6.37 -2.97
C LEU A 242 10.31 -7.11 -2.71
N LEU A 243 9.33 -6.94 -3.60
CA LEU A 243 8.05 -7.67 -3.52
C LEU A 243 8.25 -9.19 -3.63
N LYS A 244 9.08 -9.65 -4.57
CA LYS A 244 9.36 -11.09 -4.72
C LYS A 244 10.02 -11.67 -3.47
N GLY A 245 10.99 -10.97 -2.89
CA GLY A 245 11.67 -11.39 -1.66
C GLY A 245 10.69 -11.44 -0.48
N PHE A 246 9.84 -10.42 -0.36
CA PHE A 246 8.76 -10.37 0.62
C PHE A 246 7.83 -11.60 0.51
N LEU A 247 7.36 -11.92 -0.70
CA LEU A 247 6.47 -13.05 -0.94
C LEU A 247 7.13 -14.38 -0.59
N ASP A 248 8.39 -14.58 -0.99
CA ASP A 248 9.12 -15.81 -0.70
C ASP A 248 9.33 -16.01 0.80
N PHE A 249 9.72 -14.95 1.52
CA PHE A 249 9.91 -15.00 2.97
C PHE A 249 8.62 -15.44 3.68
N TYR A 250 7.50 -14.75 3.39
CA TYR A 250 6.24 -15.04 4.06
C TYR A 250 5.63 -16.38 3.63
N ARG A 251 5.74 -16.77 2.36
CA ARG A 251 5.27 -18.09 1.88
C ARG A 251 6.07 -19.21 2.53
N ALA A 252 7.38 -19.09 2.65
CA ALA A 252 8.21 -20.05 3.38
C ALA A 252 7.82 -20.11 4.86
N PHE A 253 7.61 -18.95 5.49
CA PHE A 253 7.24 -18.85 6.90
C PHE A 253 5.89 -19.53 7.18
N PHE A 254 4.84 -19.15 6.46
CA PHE A 254 3.50 -19.73 6.68
C PHE A 254 3.39 -21.18 6.24
N SER A 255 4.23 -21.66 5.33
CA SER A 255 4.33 -23.09 5.03
C SER A 255 4.86 -23.85 6.24
N GLN A 256 5.89 -23.33 6.93
CA GLN A 256 6.36 -23.92 8.18
C GLN A 256 5.35 -23.77 9.33
N VAL A 257 4.60 -22.69 9.39
CA VAL A 257 3.52 -22.52 10.39
C VAL A 257 2.40 -23.53 10.16
N SER A 258 1.96 -23.74 8.92
CA SER A 258 0.85 -24.63 8.59
C SER A 258 1.23 -26.10 8.74
N THR A 259 2.42 -26.50 8.25
CA THR A 259 2.89 -27.88 8.27
C THR A 259 4.31 -27.93 8.83
N ARG A 260 4.51 -28.77 9.87
CA ARG A 260 5.84 -28.96 10.45
C ARG A 260 6.78 -29.56 9.41
N ASN A 261 7.94 -28.94 9.19
CA ASN A 261 8.94 -29.36 8.22
C ASN A 261 8.34 -29.46 6.80
N ALA A 262 7.50 -28.49 6.44
CA ALA A 262 6.95 -28.43 5.09
C ALA A 262 8.06 -28.38 4.06
N GLU A 263 7.81 -28.99 2.89
CA GLU A 263 8.66 -28.80 1.71
C GLU A 263 8.70 -27.32 1.29
N MET A 264 9.73 -26.95 0.54
CA MET A 264 9.82 -25.61 -0.04
C MET A 264 8.59 -25.34 -0.92
N PRO A 265 7.93 -24.17 -0.80
CA PRO A 265 6.81 -23.83 -1.66
C PRO A 265 7.19 -23.87 -3.14
N ARG A 266 6.24 -24.21 -4.01
CA ARG A 266 6.41 -24.09 -5.47
C ARG A 266 6.54 -22.63 -5.87
N ASP A 267 7.23 -22.37 -6.98
CA ASP A 267 7.33 -21.02 -7.57
C ASP A 267 7.90 -19.96 -6.61
N ILE A 268 8.97 -20.32 -5.91
CA ILE A 268 9.81 -19.41 -5.12
C ILE A 268 10.79 -18.71 -6.07
N ASN A 269 10.97 -17.40 -5.90
CA ASN A 269 11.84 -16.57 -6.72
C ASN A 269 13.32 -16.73 -6.35
N PHE A 270 13.62 -16.92 -5.06
CA PHE A 270 14.97 -17.05 -4.49
C PHE A 270 15.19 -18.41 -3.80
N PRO A 271 15.10 -19.54 -4.53
CA PRO A 271 15.05 -20.88 -3.93
C PRO A 271 16.29 -21.20 -3.10
N ARG A 272 17.48 -20.82 -3.58
CA ARG A 272 18.74 -21.05 -2.85
C ARG A 272 18.79 -20.29 -1.52
N THR A 273 18.29 -19.07 -1.47
CA THR A 273 18.27 -18.28 -0.23
C THR A 273 17.20 -18.79 0.72
N VAL A 274 16.01 -19.15 0.21
CA VAL A 274 14.97 -19.78 1.04
C VAL A 274 15.47 -21.07 1.66
N GLU A 275 16.07 -21.96 0.87
CA GLU A 275 16.61 -23.22 1.34
C GLU A 275 17.74 -22.99 2.35
N ASN A 276 18.86 -22.43 1.90
CA ASN A 276 20.09 -22.38 2.70
C ASN A 276 20.01 -21.43 3.90
N PHE A 277 19.15 -20.41 3.84
CA PHE A 277 19.02 -19.44 4.90
C PHE A 277 17.74 -19.64 5.72
N LEU A 278 16.55 -19.60 5.14
CA LEU A 278 15.32 -19.67 5.95
C LEU A 278 15.07 -21.07 6.52
N LEU A 279 15.14 -22.12 5.69
CA LEU A 279 14.78 -23.49 6.09
C LEU A 279 15.83 -24.15 6.99
N TYR A 280 17.04 -23.59 7.08
CA TYR A 280 18.08 -24.00 8.03
C TYR A 280 18.27 -23.01 9.20
N ASN A 281 17.45 -21.96 9.32
CA ASN A 281 17.56 -20.99 10.41
C ASN A 281 16.70 -21.40 11.62
N ASN A 282 17.35 -21.73 12.73
CA ASN A 282 16.68 -22.13 13.97
C ASN A 282 15.74 -21.06 14.52
N CYS A 283 16.09 -19.77 14.42
CA CYS A 283 15.23 -18.69 14.90
C CYS A 283 13.94 -18.60 14.08
N PHE A 284 14.05 -18.72 12.75
CA PHE A 284 12.92 -18.76 11.83
C PHE A 284 11.98 -19.94 12.15
N LEU A 285 12.53 -21.15 12.26
CA LEU A 285 11.75 -22.36 12.54
C LEU A 285 11.12 -22.37 13.93
N MET A 286 11.84 -21.88 14.96
CA MET A 286 11.29 -21.72 16.30
C MET A 286 10.14 -20.71 16.34
N THR A 287 10.25 -19.61 15.58
CA THR A 287 9.18 -18.62 15.51
C THR A 287 7.95 -19.19 14.80
N ALA A 288 8.14 -19.91 13.69
CA ALA A 288 7.05 -20.62 13.02
C ALA A 288 6.37 -21.64 13.96
N LYS A 289 7.15 -22.37 14.77
CA LYS A 289 6.63 -23.27 15.82
C LYS A 289 5.77 -22.53 16.85
N LYS A 290 6.22 -21.38 17.36
CA LYS A 290 5.45 -20.58 18.33
C LYS A 290 4.10 -20.15 17.77
N VAL A 291 4.06 -19.67 16.53
CA VAL A 291 2.81 -19.29 15.85
C VAL A 291 1.90 -20.50 15.67
N ARG A 292 2.44 -21.61 15.16
CA ARG A 292 1.70 -22.87 14.98
C ARG A 292 1.08 -23.38 16.27
N GLU A 293 1.84 -23.42 17.35
CA GLU A 293 1.38 -23.86 18.67
C GLU A 293 0.26 -22.98 19.23
N ARG A 294 0.32 -21.66 18.96
CA ARG A 294 -0.75 -20.74 19.33
C ARG A 294 -2.00 -20.95 18.49
N CYS A 295 -1.87 -21.16 17.18
CA CYS A 295 -3.02 -21.47 16.31
C CYS A 295 -3.76 -22.73 16.75
N ILE A 296 -3.06 -23.75 17.24
CA ILE A 296 -3.67 -25.00 17.72
C ILE A 296 -4.49 -24.77 19.01
N LYS A 297 -4.07 -23.82 19.86
CA LYS A 297 -4.65 -23.61 21.21
C LYS A 297 -5.66 -22.48 21.28
N ASP A 298 -5.59 -21.52 20.36
CA ASP A 298 -6.40 -20.31 20.37
C ASP A 298 -7.11 -20.14 19.02
N ALA A 299 -8.38 -20.53 18.99
CA ALA A 299 -9.21 -20.45 17.79
C ALA A 299 -9.40 -19.01 17.30
N ARG A 300 -9.42 -18.02 18.20
CA ARG A 300 -9.55 -16.60 17.82
C ARG A 300 -8.26 -16.13 17.14
N TYR A 301 -7.11 -16.50 17.68
CA TYR A 301 -5.82 -16.21 17.06
C TYR A 301 -5.68 -16.91 15.70
N ALA A 302 -6.02 -18.20 15.63
CA ALA A 302 -5.97 -18.98 14.38
C ALA A 302 -6.86 -18.36 13.30
N ASN A 303 -8.07 -17.91 13.68
CA ASN A 303 -8.97 -17.23 12.77
C ASN A 303 -8.37 -15.91 12.28
N ALA A 304 -7.69 -15.15 13.13
CA ALA A 304 -7.10 -13.86 12.76
C ALA A 304 -5.83 -13.96 11.87
N ILE A 305 -5.24 -15.15 11.68
CA ILE A 305 -4.04 -15.31 10.85
C ILE A 305 -4.34 -15.07 9.37
N ARG A 306 -3.53 -14.21 8.74
CA ARG A 306 -3.48 -14.04 7.28
C ARG A 306 -2.48 -15.00 6.67
N TRP A 307 -2.97 -16.15 6.22
CA TRP A 307 -2.14 -17.24 5.68
C TRP A 307 -1.51 -16.93 4.32
N GLN A 308 -2.15 -16.05 3.54
CA GLN A 308 -1.60 -15.54 2.29
C GLN A 308 -1.00 -14.15 2.53
N PRO A 309 0.14 -13.83 1.91
CA PRO A 309 0.75 -12.51 2.04
C PRO A 309 -0.05 -11.47 1.26
N ALA A 310 -0.81 -10.64 1.97
CA ALA A 310 -1.15 -9.31 1.49
C ALA A 310 0.09 -8.45 1.64
N PHE A 311 0.27 -7.47 0.78
CA PHE A 311 1.39 -6.55 0.90
C PHE A 311 0.95 -5.13 0.65
N LYS A 312 1.74 -4.25 1.23
CA LYS A 312 1.84 -2.86 0.81
C LYS A 312 3.26 -2.44 0.74
N GLN A 313 3.62 -1.91 -0.41
CA GLN A 313 4.93 -1.39 -0.69
C GLN A 313 4.77 0.10 -0.92
N ILE A 314 5.46 0.93 -0.15
CA ILE A 314 5.28 2.38 -0.20
C ILE A 314 6.61 3.06 -0.50
N ILE A 315 6.51 4.25 -1.07
CA ILE A 315 7.56 5.25 -1.22
C ILE A 315 7.09 6.46 -0.41
N TYR A 316 7.87 6.92 0.55
CA TYR A 316 7.56 8.16 1.28
C TYR A 316 8.80 9.03 1.40
N ARG A 317 8.58 10.33 1.60
CA ARG A 317 9.66 11.28 1.87
C ARG A 317 9.84 11.47 3.38
N ASN A 318 11.06 11.30 3.89
CA ASN A 318 11.36 11.57 5.30
C ASN A 318 11.63 13.06 5.56
N ASP A 319 11.89 13.43 6.83
CA ASP A 319 12.12 14.82 7.24
C ASP A 319 13.36 15.47 6.60
N GLU A 320 14.31 14.68 6.12
CA GLU A 320 15.52 15.14 5.41
C GLU A 320 15.31 15.25 3.89
N GLY A 321 14.13 14.94 3.39
CA GLY A 321 13.81 14.98 1.97
C GLY A 321 14.23 13.71 1.20
N ARG A 322 14.77 12.69 1.88
CA ARG A 322 15.13 11.40 1.27
C ARG A 322 13.87 10.60 0.93
N LEU A 323 13.88 9.93 -0.22
CA LEU A 323 12.81 9.00 -0.60
C LEU A 323 13.15 7.61 -0.07
N ILE A 324 12.21 7.02 0.66
CA ILE A 324 12.37 5.75 1.35
C ILE A 324 11.29 4.76 0.87
N VAL A 325 11.72 3.55 0.54
CA VAL A 325 10.86 2.41 0.25
C VAL A 325 10.71 1.53 1.50
N THR A 326 9.50 1.09 1.80
CA THR A 326 9.27 0.03 2.80
C THR A 326 8.11 -0.87 2.37
N ILE A 327 8.06 -2.09 2.91
CA ILE A 327 7.03 -3.09 2.60
C ILE A 327 6.52 -3.77 3.88
N SER A 328 5.20 -3.92 3.99
CA SER A 328 4.52 -4.57 5.13
C SER A 328 3.46 -5.57 4.65
N GLN A 329 3.13 -6.54 5.52
CA GLN A 329 2.09 -7.56 5.33
C GLN A 329 0.65 -7.09 5.65
N ASN A 330 0.42 -5.80 5.89
CA ASN A 330 -0.89 -5.32 6.36
C ASN A 330 -1.87 -4.88 5.25
N SER A 331 -3.15 -4.75 5.63
CA SER A 331 -4.30 -4.42 4.79
C SER A 331 -4.47 -2.92 4.44
N ILE A 332 -5.43 -2.60 3.57
CA ILE A 332 -5.60 -1.29 2.89
C ILE A 332 -5.95 -0.09 3.77
N GLY A 333 -6.85 -0.22 4.74
CA GLY A 333 -7.12 0.88 5.68
C GLY A 333 -5.94 1.22 6.59
N ASN A 334 -5.05 0.24 6.83
CA ASN A 334 -4.24 0.21 8.04
C ASN A 334 -2.79 0.65 7.81
N ALA A 335 -2.25 0.54 6.60
CA ALA A 335 -0.82 0.74 6.46
C ALA A 335 -0.35 2.19 6.32
N ILE A 336 -1.19 3.18 6.02
CA ILE A 336 -0.76 4.58 6.23
C ILE A 336 -0.56 4.81 7.74
N THR A 337 -1.48 4.25 8.53
CA THR A 337 -1.41 4.25 9.99
C THR A 337 -0.20 3.49 10.51
N GLU A 338 0.07 2.28 10.02
CA GLU A 338 1.20 1.47 10.46
C GLU A 338 2.55 1.95 9.92
N LEU A 339 2.62 2.42 8.68
CA LEU A 339 3.90 2.77 8.04
C LEU A 339 4.31 4.21 8.32
N LEU A 340 3.35 5.12 8.48
CA LEU A 340 3.63 6.54 8.72
C LEU A 340 3.14 7.04 10.08
N GLY A 341 2.39 6.23 10.84
CA GLY A 341 1.81 6.66 12.11
C GLY A 341 0.66 7.65 11.97
N VAL A 342 -0.07 7.64 10.85
CA VAL A 342 -1.23 8.54 10.61
C VAL A 342 -2.54 7.75 10.61
N VAL A 343 -3.32 7.88 11.67
CA VAL A 343 -4.69 7.37 11.78
C VAL A 343 -5.63 8.36 11.10
N VAL A 344 -6.37 7.91 10.08
CA VAL A 344 -7.37 8.75 9.42
C VAL A 344 -8.77 8.30 9.81
N LYS A 345 -9.49 9.20 10.49
CA LYS A 345 -10.92 9.06 10.76
C LYS A 345 -11.71 9.78 9.67
N ARG A 346 -12.48 9.03 8.89
CA ARG A 346 -13.34 9.58 7.84
C ARG A 346 -14.73 9.88 8.39
N VAL A 347 -15.27 11.06 8.09
CA VAL A 347 -16.59 11.49 8.55
C VAL A 347 -17.41 12.01 7.37
N PRO A 348 -18.67 11.57 7.17
CA PRO A 348 -19.52 12.10 6.11
C PRO A 348 -19.86 13.56 6.42
N ASP A 349 -19.38 14.47 5.59
CA ASP A 349 -19.54 15.92 5.77
C ASP A 349 -19.30 16.60 4.41
N ALA A 350 -20.37 16.69 3.61
CA ALA A 350 -20.30 17.20 2.24
C ALA A 350 -19.99 18.71 2.20
N GLU A 351 -20.46 19.48 3.19
CA GLU A 351 -20.21 20.91 3.28
C GLU A 351 -18.73 21.18 3.52
N ARG A 352 -18.13 20.50 4.51
CA ARG A 352 -16.70 20.65 4.80
C ARG A 352 -15.82 20.07 3.70
N TYR A 353 -16.26 19.00 3.03
CA TYR A 353 -15.56 18.49 1.84
C TYR A 353 -15.53 19.53 0.71
N GLY A 354 -16.66 20.20 0.47
CA GLY A 354 -16.77 21.25 -0.56
C GLY A 354 -15.81 22.43 -0.37
N GLN A 355 -15.30 22.66 0.86
CA GLN A 355 -14.35 23.74 1.15
C GLN A 355 -12.96 23.54 0.53
N PHE A 356 -12.56 22.29 0.25
CA PHE A 356 -11.25 21.99 -0.35
C PHE A 356 -11.33 21.24 -1.68
N GLU A 357 -12.51 20.76 -2.08
CA GLU A 357 -12.70 19.96 -3.29
C GLU A 357 -12.16 20.66 -4.54
N ALA A 358 -12.41 21.96 -4.71
CA ALA A 358 -11.97 22.71 -5.88
C ALA A 358 -10.44 22.71 -6.02
N SER A 359 -9.72 23.00 -4.94
CA SER A 359 -8.25 23.03 -4.94
C SER A 359 -7.67 21.62 -5.07
N LEU A 360 -8.31 20.60 -4.48
CA LEU A 360 -7.93 19.21 -4.70
C LEU A 360 -8.06 18.86 -6.19
N LEU A 361 -9.21 19.15 -6.80
CA LEU A 361 -9.47 18.87 -8.21
C LEU A 361 -8.49 19.57 -9.14
N GLU A 362 -8.18 20.85 -8.90
CA GLU A 362 -7.18 21.60 -9.69
C GLU A 362 -5.86 20.83 -9.79
N ARG A 363 -5.31 20.38 -8.66
CA ARG A 363 -4.06 19.60 -8.62
C ARG A 363 -4.17 18.25 -9.31
N LEU A 364 -5.31 17.57 -9.16
CA LEU A 364 -5.55 16.28 -9.81
C LEU A 364 -5.67 16.42 -11.34
N LEU A 365 -6.26 17.51 -11.82
CA LEU A 365 -6.36 17.83 -13.25
C LEU A 365 -5.01 18.25 -13.82
N GLU A 366 -4.16 18.98 -13.08
CA GLU A 366 -2.78 19.25 -13.50
C GLU A 366 -1.98 17.96 -13.73
N VAL A 367 -2.12 16.99 -12.82
CA VAL A 367 -1.50 15.67 -12.96
C VAL A 367 -2.06 14.92 -14.17
N ARG A 368 -3.37 14.95 -14.37
CA ARG A 368 -4.03 14.38 -15.55
C ARG A 368 -3.41 14.93 -16.83
N GLU A 369 -3.24 16.23 -16.94
CA GLU A 369 -2.65 16.87 -18.13
C GLU A 369 -1.21 16.41 -18.40
N ARG A 370 -0.40 16.22 -17.34
CA ARG A 370 0.96 15.67 -17.51
C ARG A 370 0.94 14.25 -18.04
N LEU A 371 0.02 13.41 -17.58
CA LEU A 371 -0.13 12.04 -18.03
C LEU A 371 -0.63 11.97 -19.48
N ILE A 372 -1.56 12.84 -19.88
CA ILE A 372 -2.02 12.95 -21.28
C ILE A 372 -0.86 13.36 -22.18
N ARG A 373 -0.08 14.39 -21.81
CA ARG A 373 1.10 14.84 -22.59
C ARG A 373 2.17 13.77 -22.70
N ALA A 374 2.26 12.87 -21.73
CA ALA A 374 3.20 11.74 -21.74
C ALA A 374 2.68 10.51 -22.53
N ASP A 375 1.52 10.62 -23.18
CA ASP A 375 0.87 9.54 -23.93
C ASP A 375 0.61 8.30 -23.05
N LEU A 376 0.02 8.53 -21.87
CA LEU A 376 -0.32 7.48 -20.90
C LEU A 376 -1.83 7.24 -20.76
N GLY A 377 -2.64 7.93 -21.55
CA GLY A 377 -4.09 7.75 -21.57
C GLY A 377 -4.83 9.00 -22.01
N ILE A 378 -6.15 8.90 -21.92
CA ILE A 378 -7.08 9.97 -22.30
C ILE A 378 -7.85 10.46 -21.07
N GLY A 379 -8.13 11.76 -21.03
CA GLY A 379 -8.96 12.36 -19.99
C GLY A 379 -10.37 11.77 -19.99
N ILE A 380 -10.95 11.62 -18.80
CA ILE A 380 -12.34 11.25 -18.57
C ILE A 380 -13.10 12.52 -18.20
N ALA A 381 -14.24 12.75 -18.84
CA ALA A 381 -15.17 13.82 -18.47
C ALA A 381 -16.17 13.31 -17.44
N THR A 382 -16.54 14.18 -16.51
CA THR A 382 -17.64 13.96 -15.55
C THR A 382 -18.54 15.20 -15.53
N ASP A 383 -19.62 15.17 -14.76
CA ASP A 383 -20.46 16.36 -14.55
C ASP A 383 -19.69 17.53 -13.90
N SER A 384 -18.56 17.24 -13.24
CA SER A 384 -17.75 18.22 -12.50
C SER A 384 -16.52 18.71 -13.26
N TRP A 385 -16.04 18.02 -14.30
CA TRP A 385 -14.90 18.47 -15.12
C TRP A 385 -14.96 17.97 -16.57
N SER A 386 -14.43 18.79 -17.48
CA SER A 386 -14.33 18.48 -18.90
C SER A 386 -13.28 17.41 -19.20
N ARG A 387 -13.39 16.84 -20.40
CA ARG A 387 -12.43 15.85 -20.93
C ARG A 387 -11.03 16.40 -21.13
N ASN A 388 -10.95 17.67 -21.51
CA ASN A 388 -9.73 18.44 -21.75
C ASN A 388 -9.50 19.40 -20.59
#